data_AF-A3J426-F1
#
_entry.id   AF-A3J426-F1
#
_cell.length_a   1.000
_cell.length_b   1.000
_cell.length_c   1.000
_cell.angle_alpha   90.00
_cell.angle_beta   90.00
_cell.angle_gamma   90.00
#
_symmetry.space_group_name_H-M   'P 1'
#
loop_
_entity.id
_entity.type
_entity.pdbx_description
1 polymer ?
#
loop_
_entity_poly.entity_id
_entity_poly.type
_entity_poly.pdbx_seq_one_letter_code
_entity_poly.pdbx_strand_id
1 'polypeptide(L)'
;MKKILFFVLAFSSFTFAQDKFTRIDSLLNYLNENNKFMGSLTIREGENVVFNKAYGFADVEKNSKADRLTRYKIGSISKTFTAVMVMQLIEEKKLTLQTKLARFYPKMPNAEKISIYDLLHHRTGIVDFVNQDSTFHKVIDQKHSKEAILKVITAYKSNFEPGSKYEYSNSNYFILGCIIETLTKKSYAENLQNRIVKKVGLGTIEEKTEMTDKGAVTNKVFIPTTYYKEEATNTENKESFSYYFDGENWAKSYENHNSIAFSSGGLTSTPADLTKFIYALFDGKLVKPTSLDQMKEIKEGYGMALIQFPFGERRFYGHGGRIENFSSMLGYYPTEKLSFSLISNGDNFVQNDIIIGILSIYYKMPFPFPQFMKMDKGELAKFTGTYASKEIPIKITIDEKNGELSAQATGQSAFPLTFREEKTFVFAAAGIEMVFGDNSFILNQGGMKFNFTKE
;
A
#
# COMPACT_ATOMS: atom_id res chain seq x y z
N MET A 1 -28.40 43.90 -43.07
CA MET A 1 -27.83 42.54 -43.07
C MET A 1 -27.38 42.21 -41.65
N LYS A 2 -28.14 41.39 -40.92
CA LYS A 2 -27.89 41.07 -39.50
C LYS A 2 -26.84 39.96 -39.39
N LYS A 3 -25.79 40.21 -38.61
CA LYS A 3 -24.77 39.23 -38.21
C LYS A 3 -25.42 38.19 -37.28
N ILE A 4 -25.29 36.90 -37.60
CA ILE A 4 -25.57 35.80 -36.68
C ILE A 4 -24.23 35.20 -36.26
N LEU A 5 -23.94 35.34 -34.97
CA LEU A 5 -22.77 34.81 -34.28
C LEU A 5 -23.03 33.34 -33.95
N PHE A 6 -22.25 32.41 -34.50
CA PHE A 6 -22.33 30.99 -34.15
C PHE A 6 -21.55 30.76 -32.85
N PHE A 7 -22.27 30.59 -31.74
CA PHE A 7 -21.71 30.16 -30.46
C PHE A 7 -21.67 28.62 -30.46
N VAL A 8 -20.53 28.03 -30.82
CA VAL A 8 -20.32 26.57 -30.70
C VAL A 8 -19.93 26.28 -29.26
N LEU A 9 -20.90 25.77 -28.49
CA LEU A 9 -20.69 25.22 -27.15
C LEU A 9 -19.86 23.94 -27.23
N ALA A 10 -18.59 24.02 -26.84
CA ALA A 10 -17.76 22.87 -26.50
C ALA A 10 -18.20 22.31 -25.14
N PHE A 11 -19.16 21.36 -25.12
CA PHE A 11 -19.66 20.75 -23.89
C PHE A 11 -19.61 19.21 -23.84
N SER A 12 -19.00 18.54 -24.82
CA SER A 12 -19.02 17.07 -24.92
C SER A 12 -17.89 16.35 -24.17
N SER A 13 -16.92 17.04 -23.56
CA SER A 13 -15.78 16.39 -22.88
C SER A 13 -16.02 16.08 -21.39
N PHE A 14 -17.03 16.68 -20.77
CA PHE A 14 -17.24 16.56 -19.31
C PHE A 14 -18.03 15.31 -18.90
N THR A 15 -18.95 14.81 -19.74
CA THR A 15 -19.77 13.63 -19.42
C THR A 15 -18.98 12.32 -19.44
N PHE A 16 -17.93 12.22 -20.24
CA PHE A 16 -17.12 10.99 -20.38
C PHE A 16 -16.06 10.79 -19.28
N ALA A 17 -15.67 11.84 -18.56
CA ALA A 17 -14.71 11.74 -17.44
C ALA A 17 -15.38 11.23 -16.15
N GLN A 18 -16.68 11.48 -15.99
CA GLN A 18 -17.47 11.05 -14.82
C GLN A 18 -17.56 9.51 -14.74
N ASP A 19 -17.56 8.82 -15.88
CA ASP A 19 -17.83 7.39 -15.98
C ASP A 19 -16.79 6.51 -15.26
N LYS A 20 -15.48 6.76 -15.46
CA LYS A 20 -14.42 5.92 -14.86
C LYS A 20 -14.40 6.02 -13.33
N PHE A 21 -14.59 7.22 -12.79
CA PHE A 21 -14.56 7.44 -11.34
C PHE A 21 -15.81 6.92 -10.66
N THR A 22 -16.98 7.04 -11.30
CA THR A 22 -18.20 6.37 -10.83
C THR A 22 -18.00 4.86 -10.77
N ARG A 23 -17.40 4.25 -11.79
CA ARG A 23 -17.16 2.80 -11.81
C ARG A 23 -16.12 2.34 -10.78
N ILE A 24 -15.07 3.13 -10.51
CA ILE A 24 -14.14 2.87 -9.39
C ILE A 24 -14.88 2.95 -8.06
N ASP A 25 -15.74 3.95 -7.88
CA ASP A 25 -16.55 4.09 -6.67
C ASP A 25 -17.50 2.92 -6.48
N SER A 26 -18.17 2.47 -7.56
CA SER A 26 -19.02 1.27 -7.53
C SER A 26 -18.23 0.02 -7.16
N LEU A 27 -17.00 -0.14 -7.67
CA LEU A 27 -16.15 -1.29 -7.30
C LEU A 27 -15.85 -1.28 -5.80
N LEU A 28 -15.40 -0.15 -5.26
CA LEU A 28 -15.01 -0.07 -3.85
C LEU A 28 -16.20 -0.16 -2.90
N ASN A 29 -17.36 0.42 -3.26
CA ASN A 29 -18.60 0.19 -2.52
C ASN A 29 -19.00 -1.28 -2.54
N TYR A 30 -18.96 -1.94 -3.71
CA TYR A 30 -19.28 -3.35 -3.83
C TYR A 30 -18.36 -4.23 -2.98
N LEU A 31 -17.05 -3.95 -2.95
CA LEU A 31 -16.12 -4.65 -2.05
C LEU A 31 -16.48 -4.42 -0.57
N ASN A 32 -16.76 -3.17 -0.19
CA ASN A 32 -17.11 -2.83 1.20
C ASN A 32 -18.43 -3.48 1.65
N GLU A 33 -19.49 -3.41 0.82
CA GLU A 33 -20.80 -4.01 1.09
C GLU A 33 -20.74 -5.55 1.23
N ASN A 34 -19.73 -6.19 0.63
CA ASN A 34 -19.48 -7.63 0.73
C ASN A 34 -18.41 -7.99 1.76
N ASN A 35 -18.09 -7.08 2.69
CA ASN A 35 -17.07 -7.26 3.73
C ASN A 35 -15.70 -7.68 3.18
N LYS A 36 -15.31 -7.13 2.02
CA LYS A 36 -14.02 -7.40 1.38
C LYS A 36 -12.96 -6.35 1.64
N PHE A 37 -13.38 -5.13 1.98
CA PHE A 37 -12.48 -3.99 2.09
C PHE A 37 -13.09 -2.89 2.96
N MET A 38 -12.30 -2.34 3.87
CA MET A 38 -12.47 -1.03 4.50
C MET A 38 -11.19 -0.23 4.28
N GLY A 39 -11.32 1.06 3.95
CA GLY A 39 -10.16 1.89 3.69
C GLY A 39 -10.46 3.09 2.81
N SER A 40 -9.41 3.69 2.27
CA SER A 40 -9.48 4.92 1.48
C SER A 40 -8.61 4.89 0.23
N LEU A 41 -9.09 5.51 -0.84
CA LEU A 41 -8.39 5.69 -2.11
C LEU A 41 -8.28 7.18 -2.44
N THR A 42 -7.08 7.62 -2.81
CA THR A 42 -6.90 8.87 -3.57
C THR A 42 -6.22 8.59 -4.91
N ILE A 43 -6.72 9.22 -5.97
CA ILE A 43 -6.07 9.33 -7.27
C ILE A 43 -5.82 10.80 -7.56
N ARG A 44 -4.61 11.12 -8.02
CA ARG A 44 -4.13 12.46 -8.31
C ARG A 44 -3.46 12.52 -9.68
N GLU A 45 -3.87 13.49 -10.48
CA GLU A 45 -3.30 13.81 -11.79
C GLU A 45 -2.55 15.14 -11.67
N GLY A 46 -1.22 15.09 -11.58
CA GLY A 46 -0.39 16.26 -11.27
C GLY A 46 -0.76 16.89 -9.91
N GLU A 47 -1.17 18.16 -9.92
CA GLU A 47 -1.59 18.86 -8.70
C GLU A 47 -3.06 18.59 -8.31
N ASN A 48 -3.85 17.98 -9.21
CA ASN A 48 -5.28 17.83 -9.03
C ASN A 48 -5.63 16.49 -8.40
N VAL A 49 -6.38 16.52 -7.30
CA VAL A 49 -7.02 15.32 -6.74
C VAL A 49 -8.28 15.05 -7.55
N VAL A 50 -8.31 13.93 -8.28
CA VAL A 50 -9.42 13.58 -9.19
C VAL A 50 -10.36 12.52 -8.59
N PHE A 51 -9.90 11.81 -7.55
CA PHE A 51 -10.70 10.89 -6.75
C PHE A 51 -10.20 10.90 -5.31
N ASN A 52 -11.08 11.00 -4.32
CA ASN A 52 -10.73 10.90 -2.90
C ASN A 52 -11.94 10.45 -2.08
N LYS A 53 -11.98 9.17 -1.70
CA LYS A 53 -13.10 8.56 -0.97
C LYS A 53 -12.61 7.53 0.04
N ALA A 54 -13.44 7.32 1.05
CA ALA A 54 -13.27 6.34 2.12
C ALA A 54 -14.49 5.43 2.18
N TYR A 55 -14.28 4.20 2.61
CA TYR A 55 -15.25 3.11 2.66
C TYR A 55 -15.12 2.38 3.99
N GLY A 56 -16.25 2.00 4.59
CA GLY A 56 -16.29 1.32 5.87
C GLY A 56 -16.07 2.24 7.07
N PHE A 57 -15.39 1.73 8.09
CA PHE A 57 -15.27 2.35 9.40
C PHE A 57 -13.83 2.69 9.76
N ALA A 58 -13.65 3.80 10.49
CA ALA A 58 -12.43 4.09 11.24
C ALA A 58 -12.46 3.42 12.63
N ASP A 59 -13.67 3.24 13.19
CA ASP A 59 -13.96 2.54 14.45
C ASP A 59 -15.28 1.78 14.31
N VAL A 60 -15.22 0.46 14.15
CA VAL A 60 -16.40 -0.41 14.00
C VAL A 60 -17.23 -0.40 15.27
N GLU A 61 -16.59 -0.49 16.43
CA GLU A 61 -17.27 -0.59 17.73
C GLU A 61 -18.05 0.69 18.08
N LYS A 62 -17.54 1.86 17.68
CA LYS A 62 -18.25 3.15 17.82
C LYS A 62 -19.09 3.53 16.60
N ASN A 63 -19.18 2.67 15.58
CA ASN A 63 -19.88 2.95 14.32
C ASN A 63 -19.40 4.26 13.65
N SER A 64 -18.11 4.60 13.82
CA SER A 64 -17.51 5.81 13.26
C SER A 64 -17.02 5.53 11.84
N LYS A 65 -17.75 6.06 10.85
CA LYS A 65 -17.41 5.89 9.44
C LYS A 65 -16.06 6.52 9.10
N ALA A 66 -15.31 5.86 8.23
CA ALA A 66 -14.14 6.47 7.62
C ALA A 66 -14.57 7.60 6.67
N ASP A 67 -13.77 8.66 6.58
CA ASP A 67 -13.94 9.78 5.68
C ASP A 67 -12.62 10.13 4.97
N ARG A 68 -12.67 11.10 4.05
CA ARG A 68 -11.49 11.51 3.25
C ARG A 68 -10.32 12.06 4.07
N LEU A 69 -10.54 12.39 5.34
CA LEU A 69 -9.55 12.88 6.30
C LEU A 69 -9.12 11.81 7.30
N THR A 70 -9.69 10.60 7.23
CA THR A 70 -9.26 9.49 8.07
C THR A 70 -7.79 9.18 7.84
N ARG A 71 -7.07 9.05 8.94
CA ARG A 71 -5.63 8.87 9.02
C ARG A 71 -5.33 7.43 9.40
N TYR A 72 -4.40 6.83 8.67
CA TYR A 72 -4.06 5.40 8.78
C TYR A 72 -2.57 5.24 9.04
N LYS A 73 -2.17 4.18 9.75
CA LYS A 73 -0.77 3.79 9.79
C LYS A 73 -0.36 3.30 8.40
N ILE A 74 0.73 3.82 7.85
CA ILE A 74 1.14 3.56 6.45
C ILE A 74 2.25 2.51 6.32
N GLY A 75 2.65 1.91 7.44
CA GLY A 75 3.71 0.91 7.48
C GLY A 75 4.96 1.38 6.72
N SER A 76 5.52 0.48 5.92
CA SER A 76 6.81 0.68 5.26
C SER A 76 6.87 1.80 4.21
N ILE A 77 5.75 2.42 3.83
CA ILE A 77 5.80 3.68 3.05
C ILE A 77 6.58 4.76 3.81
N SER A 78 6.59 4.69 5.15
CA SER A 78 7.41 5.52 6.05
C SER A 78 8.89 5.58 5.66
N LYS A 79 9.44 4.51 5.09
CA LYS A 79 10.84 4.45 4.62
C LYS A 79 11.13 5.50 3.55
N THR A 80 10.16 5.80 2.69
CA THR A 80 10.30 6.83 1.65
C THR A 80 10.50 8.21 2.27
N PHE A 81 9.76 8.54 3.33
CA PHE A 81 9.93 9.79 4.07
C PHE A 81 11.29 9.86 4.76
N THR A 82 11.71 8.77 5.41
CA THR A 82 13.04 8.66 6.01
C THR A 82 14.15 8.84 4.98
N ALA A 83 14.06 8.17 3.82
CA ALA A 83 15.02 8.30 2.73
C ALA A 83 15.10 9.75 2.21
N VAL A 84 13.96 10.43 2.01
CA VAL A 84 13.93 11.85 1.65
C VAL A 84 14.67 12.70 2.67
N MET A 85 14.45 12.51 3.97
CA MET A 85 15.18 13.26 5.01
C MET A 85 16.68 12.95 5.01
N VAL A 86 17.08 11.70 4.78
CA VAL A 86 18.50 11.32 4.62
C VAL A 86 19.12 12.02 3.41
N MET A 87 18.44 12.02 2.26
CA MET A 87 18.92 12.68 1.04
C MET A 87 19.02 14.19 1.21
N GLN A 88 18.08 14.83 1.90
CA GLN A 88 18.19 16.26 2.24
C GLN A 88 19.40 16.55 3.12
N LEU A 89 19.70 15.69 4.10
CA LEU A 89 20.90 15.84 4.94
C LEU A 89 22.20 15.62 4.13
N ILE A 90 22.18 14.78 3.10
CA ILE A 90 23.28 14.64 2.14
C ILE A 90 23.44 15.91 1.31
N GLU A 91 22.35 16.50 0.82
CA GLU A 91 22.38 17.79 0.11
C GLU A 91 22.88 18.95 0.98
N GLU A 92 22.60 18.90 2.28
CA GLU A 92 23.13 19.80 3.31
C GLU A 92 24.60 19.49 3.68
N LYS A 93 25.23 18.49 3.05
CA LYS A 93 26.61 18.04 3.30
C LYS A 93 26.87 17.56 4.73
N LYS A 94 25.84 17.17 5.48
CA LYS A 94 25.98 16.64 6.86
C LYS A 94 26.46 15.20 6.89
N LEU A 95 26.17 14.46 5.82
CA LEU A 95 26.69 13.13 5.54
C LEU A 95 26.80 12.91 4.02
N THR A 96 27.34 11.77 3.64
CA THR A 96 27.39 11.28 2.26
C THR A 96 26.89 9.84 2.22
N LEU A 97 26.55 9.33 1.03
CA LEU A 97 26.20 7.93 0.85
C LEU A 97 27.30 6.97 1.32
N GLN A 98 28.57 7.39 1.24
CA GLN A 98 29.74 6.61 1.65
C GLN A 98 30.09 6.75 3.14
N THR A 99 29.41 7.63 3.87
CA THR A 99 29.61 7.76 5.32
C THR A 99 29.38 6.40 5.98
N LYS A 100 30.36 5.94 6.77
CA LYS A 100 30.31 4.62 7.41
C LYS A 100 29.40 4.64 8.64
N LEU A 101 28.74 3.50 8.89
CA LEU A 101 27.88 3.30 10.05
C LEU A 101 28.68 3.45 11.36
N ALA A 102 29.96 3.06 11.35
CA ALA A 102 30.85 3.19 12.50
C ALA A 102 31.00 4.62 13.04
N ARG A 103 30.76 5.65 12.21
CA ARG A 103 30.71 7.05 12.67
C ARG A 103 29.67 7.28 13.76
N PHE A 104 28.59 6.51 13.75
CA PHE A 104 27.44 6.65 14.66
C PHE A 104 27.33 5.47 15.63
N TYR A 105 27.59 4.25 15.15
CA TYR A 105 27.40 3.02 15.90
C TYR A 105 28.61 2.07 15.71
N PRO A 106 29.80 2.41 16.23
CA PRO A 106 31.03 1.64 16.01
C PRO A 106 31.00 0.22 16.59
N LYS A 107 30.09 -0.06 17.53
CA LYS A 107 29.89 -1.39 18.12
C LYS A 107 28.97 -2.29 17.30
N MET A 108 28.31 -1.77 16.27
CA MET A 108 27.44 -2.58 15.41
C MET A 108 28.31 -3.57 14.61
N PRO A 109 27.90 -4.85 14.46
CA PRO A 109 28.61 -5.79 13.61
C PRO A 109 28.83 -5.23 12.21
N ASN A 110 30.07 -5.32 11.72
CA ASN A 110 30.50 -4.81 10.41
C ASN A 110 30.29 -3.29 10.18
N ALA A 111 30.17 -2.48 11.23
CA ALA A 111 29.90 -1.03 11.11
C ALA A 111 30.90 -0.27 10.21
N GLU A 112 32.16 -0.69 10.19
CA GLU A 112 33.22 -0.09 9.36
C GLU A 112 33.04 -0.38 7.86
N LYS A 113 32.37 -1.48 7.52
CA LYS A 113 32.07 -1.88 6.14
C LYS A 113 30.78 -1.22 5.64
N ILE A 114 29.76 -1.16 6.48
CA ILE A 114 28.42 -0.66 6.15
C ILE A 114 28.42 0.86 5.96
N SER A 115 27.83 1.33 4.86
CA SER A 115 27.63 2.75 4.56
C SER A 115 26.16 3.17 4.60
N ILE A 116 25.89 4.47 4.53
CA ILE A 116 24.51 5.00 4.39
C ILE A 116 23.84 4.46 3.11
N TYR A 117 24.60 4.29 2.03
CA TYR A 117 24.13 3.64 0.81
C TYR A 117 23.59 2.23 1.08
N ASP A 118 24.32 1.43 1.86
CA ASP A 118 23.95 0.05 2.16
C ASP A 118 22.70 -0.03 3.03
N LEU A 119 22.53 0.90 3.98
CA LEU A 119 21.31 1.01 4.80
C LEU A 119 20.09 1.31 3.92
N LEU A 120 20.19 2.31 3.02
CA LEU A 120 19.10 2.71 2.13
C LEU A 120 18.72 1.62 1.11
N HIS A 121 19.66 0.75 0.74
CA HIS A 121 19.44 -0.34 -0.22
C HIS A 121 19.27 -1.73 0.40
N HIS A 122 19.17 -1.83 1.73
CA HIS A 122 19.06 -3.11 2.42
C HIS A 122 20.19 -4.12 2.10
N ARG A 123 21.43 -3.65 2.07
CA ARG A 123 22.63 -4.47 1.78
C ARG A 123 23.57 -4.60 2.98
N THR A 124 23.03 -4.58 4.20
CA THR A 124 23.84 -4.44 5.42
C THR A 124 24.17 -5.75 6.11
N GLY A 125 23.39 -6.81 5.87
CA GLY A 125 23.44 -8.02 6.69
C GLY A 125 22.92 -7.83 8.12
N ILE A 126 22.31 -6.68 8.45
CA ILE A 126 21.70 -6.42 9.75
C ILE A 126 20.33 -7.10 9.80
N VAL A 127 20.13 -7.96 10.80
CA VAL A 127 18.88 -8.71 11.03
C VAL A 127 17.65 -7.80 10.99
N ASP A 128 16.54 -8.29 10.46
CA ASP A 128 15.25 -7.60 10.58
C ASP A 128 14.62 -7.88 11.93
N PHE A 129 14.95 -7.08 12.96
CA PHE A 129 14.53 -7.34 14.34
C PHE A 129 13.00 -7.40 14.49
N VAL A 130 12.26 -6.66 13.66
CA VAL A 130 10.79 -6.62 13.71
C VAL A 130 10.18 -7.92 13.21
N ASN A 131 10.80 -8.61 12.26
CA ASN A 131 10.20 -9.80 11.62
C ASN A 131 10.87 -11.11 12.03
N GLN A 132 12.12 -11.07 12.52
CA GLN A 132 12.92 -12.27 12.77
C GLN A 132 13.19 -12.52 14.27
N ASP A 133 12.86 -11.58 15.17
CA ASP A 133 13.01 -11.76 16.61
C ASP A 133 11.67 -12.12 17.29
N SER A 134 11.43 -13.42 17.45
CA SER A 134 10.21 -13.94 18.10
C SER A 134 10.13 -13.63 19.59
N THR A 135 11.25 -13.30 20.25
CA THR A 135 11.23 -12.88 21.66
C THR A 135 10.76 -11.43 21.77
N PHE A 136 11.15 -10.58 20.81
CA PHE A 136 10.73 -9.19 20.75
C PHE A 136 9.25 -9.04 20.38
N HIS A 137 8.67 -9.99 19.62
CA HIS A 137 7.23 -10.03 19.33
C HIS A 137 6.35 -10.14 20.58
N LYS A 138 6.85 -10.71 21.68
CA LYS A 138 6.09 -10.87 22.92
C LYS A 138 5.87 -9.57 23.68
N VAL A 139 6.58 -8.50 23.32
CA VAL A 139 6.56 -7.19 23.98
C VAL A 139 6.30 -6.07 22.99
N ILE A 140 5.59 -6.37 21.89
CA ILE A 140 5.41 -5.46 20.76
C ILE A 140 4.36 -4.34 21.04
N ASP A 141 3.53 -4.48 22.08
CA ASP A 141 2.70 -3.39 22.66
C ASP A 141 3.44 -2.49 23.64
N GLN A 142 4.65 -2.84 24.04
CA GLN A 142 5.34 -2.09 25.09
C GLN A 142 6.15 -0.96 24.48
N LYS A 143 6.24 0.14 25.22
CA LYS A 143 7.14 1.23 24.89
C LYS A 143 8.58 0.79 25.08
N HIS A 144 9.37 0.87 24.01
CA HIS A 144 10.82 0.65 24.04
C HIS A 144 11.58 1.92 23.74
N SER A 145 12.70 2.14 24.44
CA SER A 145 13.63 3.21 24.08
C SER A 145 14.43 2.84 22.82
N LYS A 146 14.91 3.86 22.11
CA LYS A 146 15.77 3.67 20.93
C LYS A 146 17.06 2.92 21.29
N GLU A 147 17.61 3.19 22.46
CA GLU A 147 18.82 2.52 22.98
C GLU A 147 18.57 1.04 23.23
N ALA A 148 17.40 0.68 23.78
CA ALA A 148 17.02 -0.71 24.00
C ALA A 148 16.90 -1.47 22.67
N ILE A 149 16.22 -0.89 21.69
CA ILE A 149 16.07 -1.50 20.35
C ILE A 149 17.45 -1.61 19.66
N LEU A 150 18.27 -0.57 19.69
CA LEU A 150 19.61 -0.61 19.10
C LEU A 150 20.51 -1.66 19.77
N LYS A 151 20.37 -1.87 21.09
CA LYS A 151 21.07 -2.92 21.82
C LYS A 151 20.66 -4.32 21.34
N VAL A 152 19.36 -4.55 21.11
CA VAL A 152 18.86 -5.80 20.52
C VAL A 152 19.45 -6.02 19.13
N ILE A 153 19.35 -5.03 18.23
CA ILE A 153 19.90 -5.11 16.87
C ILE A 153 21.41 -5.41 16.89
N THR A 154 22.16 -4.75 17.79
CA THR A 154 23.62 -4.90 17.92
C THR A 154 24.02 -6.29 18.43
N ALA A 155 23.15 -7.00 19.15
CA ALA A 155 23.45 -8.31 19.74
C ALA A 155 23.44 -9.44 18.71
N TYR A 156 22.77 -9.26 17.56
CA TYR A 156 22.72 -10.27 16.51
C TYR A 156 24.01 -10.33 15.70
N LYS A 157 24.38 -11.54 15.27
CA LYS A 157 25.41 -11.70 14.24
C LYS A 157 24.87 -11.21 12.90
N SER A 158 25.77 -10.77 12.03
CA SER A 158 25.39 -10.38 10.67
C SER A 158 24.92 -11.60 9.86
N ASN A 159 23.83 -11.47 9.13
CA ASN A 159 23.25 -12.54 8.29
C ASN A 159 24.12 -12.84 7.06
N PHE A 160 24.88 -11.85 6.57
CA PHE A 160 25.76 -11.95 5.40
C PHE A 160 26.74 -10.78 5.34
N GLU A 161 27.80 -10.89 4.55
CA GLU A 161 28.77 -9.81 4.37
C GLU A 161 28.11 -8.58 3.72
N PRO A 162 28.27 -7.36 4.29
CA PRO A 162 27.69 -6.14 3.72
C PRO A 162 28.03 -5.95 2.24
N GLY A 163 27.05 -5.51 1.46
CA GLY A 163 27.14 -5.30 0.02
C GLY A 163 26.93 -6.55 -0.83
N SER A 164 27.13 -7.77 -0.28
CA SER A 164 27.13 -9.01 -1.07
C SER A 164 25.78 -9.41 -1.66
N LYS A 165 24.66 -9.11 -0.99
CA LYS A 165 23.30 -9.36 -1.48
C LYS A 165 22.30 -8.35 -0.91
N TYR A 166 21.10 -8.34 -1.49
CA TYR A 166 19.92 -7.66 -0.95
C TYR A 166 19.20 -8.54 0.09
N GLU A 167 18.83 -7.97 1.24
CA GLU A 167 17.90 -8.59 2.19
C GLU A 167 17.18 -7.50 2.99
N TYR A 168 15.86 -7.41 2.82
CA TYR A 168 15.03 -6.42 3.49
C TYR A 168 15.17 -6.48 5.02
N SER A 169 15.29 -5.32 5.65
CA SER A 169 15.44 -5.22 7.11
C SER A 169 14.93 -3.88 7.64
N ASN A 170 13.96 -3.91 8.56
CA ASN A 170 13.44 -2.70 9.20
C ASN A 170 14.50 -2.01 10.07
N SER A 171 15.45 -2.77 10.63
CA SER A 171 16.59 -2.25 11.40
C SER A 171 17.35 -1.16 10.65
N ASN A 172 17.53 -1.32 9.33
CA ASN A 172 18.26 -0.34 8.53
C ASN A 172 17.60 1.04 8.58
N TYR A 173 16.28 1.09 8.41
CA TYR A 173 15.53 2.35 8.43
C TYR A 173 15.28 2.87 9.84
N PHE A 174 15.23 1.99 10.85
CA PHE A 174 15.25 2.39 12.25
C PHE A 174 16.54 3.14 12.58
N ILE A 175 17.70 2.57 12.21
CA ILE A 175 19.02 3.18 12.40
C ILE A 175 19.12 4.52 11.65
N LEU A 176 18.63 4.61 10.41
CA LEU A 176 18.60 5.88 9.66
C LEU A 176 17.78 6.97 10.39
N GLY A 177 16.67 6.62 11.03
CA GLY A 177 15.91 7.54 11.87
C GLY A 177 16.73 8.08 13.04
N CYS A 178 17.45 7.21 13.75
CA CYS A 178 18.32 7.62 14.86
C CYS A 178 19.50 8.48 14.38
N ILE A 179 20.05 8.22 13.18
CA ILE A 179 21.09 9.06 12.57
C ILE A 179 20.55 10.46 12.25
N ILE A 180 19.33 10.57 11.71
CA ILE A 180 18.67 11.86 11.45
C ILE A 180 18.59 12.67 12.76
N GLU A 181 18.09 12.08 13.84
CA GLU A 181 17.98 12.77 15.14
C GLU A 181 19.36 13.17 15.68
N THR A 182 20.35 12.27 15.58
CA THR A 182 21.71 12.51 16.05
C THR A 182 22.36 13.71 15.37
N LEU A 183 22.19 13.83 14.04
CA LEU A 183 22.78 14.89 13.23
C LEU A 183 22.05 16.23 13.36
N THR A 184 20.74 16.19 13.60
CA THR A 184 19.90 17.40 13.62
C THR A 184 19.61 17.92 15.02
N LYS A 185 19.83 17.10 16.04
CA LYS A 185 19.46 17.36 17.45
C LYS A 185 17.96 17.67 17.62
N LYS A 186 17.13 17.17 16.70
CA LYS A 186 15.67 17.28 16.70
C LYS A 186 15.09 15.89 16.65
N SER A 187 13.91 15.70 17.23
CA SER A 187 13.18 14.44 17.12
C SER A 187 12.86 14.10 15.66
N TYR A 188 12.58 12.83 15.40
CA TYR A 188 12.14 12.36 14.09
C TYR A 188 10.83 13.04 13.66
N ALA A 189 9.89 13.23 14.59
CA ALA A 189 8.64 13.96 14.36
C ALA A 189 8.91 15.42 13.92
N GLU A 190 9.82 16.13 14.60
CA GLU A 190 10.18 17.51 14.23
C GLU A 190 10.89 17.58 12.88
N ASN A 191 11.75 16.61 12.56
CA ASN A 191 12.39 16.52 11.25
C ASN A 191 11.32 16.32 10.17
N LEU A 192 10.45 15.32 10.32
CA LEU A 192 9.35 15.06 9.39
C LEU A 192 8.49 16.31 9.16
N GLN A 193 8.09 16.98 10.25
CA GLN A 193 7.26 18.17 10.20
C GLN A 193 7.91 19.31 9.42
N ASN A 194 9.16 19.63 9.74
CA ASN A 194 9.84 20.80 9.18
C ASN A 194 10.39 20.54 7.77
N ARG A 195 10.84 19.32 7.49
CA ARG A 195 11.54 18.96 6.25
C ARG A 195 10.61 18.58 5.10
N ILE A 196 9.45 18.03 5.44
CA ILE A 196 8.51 17.46 4.47
C ILE A 196 7.12 18.08 4.67
N VAL A 197 6.48 17.81 5.80
CA VAL A 197 5.04 18.06 5.98
C VAL A 197 4.66 19.52 5.77
N LYS A 198 5.34 20.46 6.45
CA LYS A 198 5.08 21.90 6.27
C LYS A 198 5.56 22.40 4.91
N LYS A 199 6.67 21.86 4.40
CA LYS A 199 7.29 22.28 3.13
C LYS A 199 6.38 22.03 1.92
N VAL A 200 5.66 20.91 1.91
CA VAL A 200 4.75 20.56 0.80
C VAL A 200 3.28 20.54 1.23
N GLY A 201 2.97 20.97 2.46
CA GLY A 201 1.62 21.10 3.00
C GLY A 201 0.87 19.78 3.06
N LEU A 202 1.40 18.77 3.76
CA LEU A 202 0.72 17.48 4.01
C LEU A 202 -0.26 17.63 5.19
N GLY A 203 -1.46 18.11 4.90
CA GLY A 203 -2.41 18.56 5.92
C GLY A 203 -3.63 19.25 5.33
N THR A 204 -4.54 19.64 6.22
CA THR A 204 -5.73 20.43 5.93
C THR A 204 -5.56 21.85 6.43
N ILE A 205 -6.35 22.78 5.86
CA ILE A 205 -6.58 24.10 6.44
C ILE A 205 -7.97 24.07 7.06
N GLU A 206 -8.04 24.39 8.34
CA GLU A 206 -9.29 24.44 9.11
C GLU A 206 -9.52 25.86 9.62
N GLU A 207 -10.77 26.28 9.69
CA GLU A 207 -11.15 27.55 10.30
C GLU A 207 -11.44 27.31 11.78
N LYS A 208 -10.65 27.97 12.65
CA LYS A 208 -10.80 27.86 14.10
C LYS A 208 -11.20 29.21 14.66
N THR A 209 -12.37 29.25 15.31
CA THR A 209 -12.88 30.42 16.02
C THR A 209 -12.53 30.32 17.49
N GLU A 210 -11.86 31.36 18.02
CA GLU A 210 -11.52 31.49 19.43
C GLU A 210 -12.13 32.78 19.99
N MET A 211 -12.62 32.72 21.23
CA MET A 211 -13.10 33.91 21.93
C MET A 211 -11.90 34.67 22.52
N THR A 212 -11.81 35.95 22.22
CA THR A 212 -10.84 36.88 22.81
C THR A 212 -11.56 37.99 23.57
N ASP A 213 -10.82 38.80 24.33
CA ASP A 213 -11.36 40.00 25.00
C ASP A 213 -11.97 41.02 24.01
N LYS A 214 -11.69 40.88 22.71
CA LYS A 214 -12.21 41.72 21.61
C LYS A 214 -13.31 41.04 20.80
N GLY A 215 -13.81 39.88 21.24
CA GLY A 215 -14.82 39.08 20.54
C GLY A 215 -14.25 37.84 19.85
N ALA A 216 -15.09 37.19 19.05
CA ALA A 216 -14.75 35.97 18.32
C ALA A 216 -13.77 36.27 17.18
N VAL A 217 -12.62 35.60 17.15
CA VAL A 217 -11.62 35.68 16.09
C VAL A 217 -11.54 34.33 15.38
N THR A 218 -11.74 34.32 14.07
CA THR A 218 -11.62 33.11 13.24
C THR A 218 -10.33 33.14 12.45
N ASN A 219 -9.47 32.15 12.68
CA ASN A 219 -8.19 32.00 12.00
C ASN A 219 -8.16 30.74 11.15
N LYS A 220 -7.46 30.80 10.02
CA LYS A 220 -7.13 29.61 9.23
C LYS A 220 -5.88 28.96 9.81
N VAL A 221 -6.02 27.71 10.24
CA VAL A 221 -4.96 26.93 10.88
C VAL A 221 -4.62 25.73 10.01
N PHE A 222 -3.32 25.52 9.77
CA PHE A 222 -2.85 24.30 9.12
C PHE A 222 -2.79 23.16 10.12
N ILE A 223 -3.49 22.07 9.83
CA ILE A 223 -3.54 20.86 10.62
C ILE A 223 -2.78 19.76 9.88
N PRO A 224 -1.57 19.37 10.33
CA PRO A 224 -0.84 18.26 9.75
C PRO A 224 -1.67 16.98 9.76
N THR A 225 -1.75 16.29 8.62
CA THR A 225 -2.41 14.97 8.52
C THR A 225 -1.43 13.83 8.32
N THR A 226 -0.14 14.14 8.19
CA THR A 226 0.97 13.19 8.19
C THR A 226 1.89 13.47 9.38
N TYR A 227 2.14 12.47 10.22
CA TYR A 227 2.98 12.62 11.41
C TYR A 227 3.52 11.27 11.94
N TYR A 228 4.50 11.36 12.83
CA TYR A 228 4.93 10.29 13.71
C TYR A 228 4.51 10.64 15.13
N LYS A 229 3.94 9.68 15.86
CA LYS A 229 3.57 9.81 17.27
C LYS A 229 3.70 8.45 17.97
N GLU A 230 3.81 8.42 19.29
CA GLU A 230 3.91 7.17 20.06
C GLU A 230 2.62 6.82 20.81
N GLU A 231 1.75 7.80 20.98
CA GLU A 231 0.45 7.65 21.62
C GLU A 231 -0.42 6.69 20.82
N ALA A 232 -1.25 5.92 21.53
CA ALA A 232 -2.22 5.01 20.95
C ALA A 232 -3.17 5.71 19.98
N THR A 233 -3.79 4.92 19.10
CA THR A 233 -4.76 5.40 18.12
C THR A 233 -5.94 6.07 18.81
N ASN A 234 -6.30 7.28 18.36
CA ASN A 234 -7.46 8.05 18.82
C ASN A 234 -8.32 8.50 17.63
N THR A 235 -9.52 7.93 17.54
CA THR A 235 -10.48 8.17 16.46
C THR A 235 -11.09 9.58 16.50
N GLU A 236 -11.03 10.27 17.63
CA GLU A 236 -11.37 11.71 17.75
C GLU A 236 -10.42 12.59 16.93
N ASN A 237 -9.17 12.15 16.79
CA ASN A 237 -8.16 12.76 15.92
C ASN A 237 -8.24 12.22 14.49
N LYS A 238 -9.41 11.72 14.04
CA LYS A 238 -9.63 11.09 12.73
C LYS A 238 -8.67 9.94 12.42
N GLU A 239 -8.07 9.31 13.43
CA GLU A 239 -7.27 8.12 13.21
C GLU A 239 -8.17 6.89 13.10
N SER A 240 -7.67 5.84 12.45
CA SER A 240 -8.38 4.58 12.28
C SER A 240 -7.73 3.48 13.10
N PHE A 241 -8.52 2.55 13.63
CA PHE A 241 -8.04 1.23 14.02
C PHE A 241 -7.89 0.32 12.79
N SER A 242 -7.12 -0.76 12.94
CA SER A 242 -7.08 -1.85 11.96
C SER A 242 -7.93 -3.05 12.38
N TYR A 243 -8.40 -3.82 11.41
CA TYR A 243 -9.36 -4.90 11.59
C TYR A 243 -8.95 -6.12 10.78
N TYR A 244 -9.23 -7.31 11.31
CA TYR A 244 -9.26 -8.54 10.52
C TYR A 244 -10.72 -9.01 10.38
N PHE A 245 -11.00 -9.79 9.36
CA PHE A 245 -12.30 -10.42 9.19
C PHE A 245 -12.28 -11.82 9.79
N ASP A 246 -13.18 -12.12 10.72
CA ASP A 246 -13.25 -13.41 11.40
C ASP A 246 -14.08 -14.48 10.65
N GLY A 247 -14.70 -14.09 9.52
CA GLY A 247 -15.61 -14.92 8.74
C GLY A 247 -17.03 -14.36 8.69
N GLU A 248 -17.39 -13.53 9.66
CA GLU A 248 -18.71 -12.90 9.79
C GLU A 248 -18.60 -11.40 10.02
N ASN A 249 -17.70 -10.96 10.90
CA ASN A 249 -17.55 -9.59 11.37
C ASN A 249 -16.12 -9.06 11.24
N TRP A 250 -16.01 -7.74 11.24
CA TRP A 250 -14.72 -7.04 11.39
C TRP A 250 -14.35 -6.98 12.87
N ALA A 251 -13.33 -7.74 13.25
CA ALA A 251 -12.79 -7.76 14.60
C ALA A 251 -11.57 -6.84 14.69
N LYS A 252 -11.54 -5.98 15.72
CA LYS A 252 -10.43 -5.03 15.91
C LYS A 252 -9.13 -5.78 16.16
N SER A 253 -8.11 -5.35 15.45
CA SER A 253 -6.75 -5.87 15.59
C SER A 253 -6.07 -5.28 16.80
N TYR A 254 -5.11 -6.02 17.31
CA TYR A 254 -4.20 -5.49 18.32
C TYR A 254 -3.32 -4.38 17.75
N GLU A 255 -3.04 -3.39 18.59
CA GLU A 255 -2.20 -2.24 18.25
C GLU A 255 -0.78 -2.42 18.80
N ASN A 256 0.21 -2.35 17.92
CA ASN A 256 1.63 -2.36 18.31
C ASN A 256 2.04 -0.97 18.82
N HIS A 257 2.95 -0.91 19.79
CA HIS A 257 3.52 0.36 20.22
C HIS A 257 4.41 0.95 19.11
N ASN A 258 4.14 2.20 18.76
CA ASN A 258 4.70 2.78 17.55
C ASN A 258 6.21 3.08 17.64
N SER A 259 6.78 3.06 18.85
CA SER A 259 8.24 3.20 19.06
C SER A 259 9.06 2.06 18.45
N ILE A 260 8.44 0.92 18.13
CA ILE A 260 9.09 -0.22 17.47
C ILE A 260 9.23 0.03 15.97
N ALA A 261 8.13 0.44 15.34
CA ALA A 261 8.13 0.74 13.90
C ALA A 261 8.92 2.02 13.60
N PHE A 262 8.79 3.05 14.44
CA PHE A 262 9.55 4.31 14.37
C PHE A 262 9.68 4.83 12.92
N SER A 263 10.88 5.21 12.48
CA SER A 263 11.21 5.69 11.13
C SER A 263 11.14 4.63 10.03
N SER A 264 11.00 3.34 10.40
CA SER A 264 10.89 2.23 9.44
C SER A 264 9.44 1.96 9.03
N GLY A 265 8.46 2.31 9.85
CA GLY A 265 7.06 1.97 9.57
C GLY A 265 5.98 2.72 10.34
N GLY A 266 6.35 3.60 11.27
CA GLY A 266 5.44 4.18 12.26
C GLY A 266 4.77 5.48 11.86
N LEU A 267 4.77 5.87 10.58
CA LEU A 267 4.04 7.07 10.18
C LEU A 267 2.53 6.80 10.08
N THR A 268 1.77 7.83 10.41
CA THR A 268 0.34 7.95 10.15
C THR A 268 0.13 9.02 9.07
N SER A 269 -0.74 8.75 8.09
CA SER A 269 -1.00 9.66 6.96
C SER A 269 -2.38 9.41 6.34
N THR A 270 -2.73 10.20 5.32
CA THR A 270 -3.92 10.01 4.47
C THR A 270 -3.49 9.66 3.04
N PRO A 271 -4.33 8.99 2.24
CA PRO A 271 -4.03 8.78 0.82
C PRO A 271 -3.77 10.08 0.04
N ALA A 272 -4.47 11.15 0.41
CA ALA A 272 -4.31 12.46 -0.22
C ALA A 272 -2.94 13.08 0.06
N ASP A 273 -2.43 12.94 1.28
CA ASP A 273 -1.08 13.36 1.64
C ASP A 273 -0.02 12.50 0.96
N LEU A 274 -0.20 11.17 0.91
CA LEU A 274 0.77 10.28 0.26
C LEU A 274 0.92 10.58 -1.23
N THR A 275 -0.19 10.78 -1.95
CA THR A 275 -0.15 11.17 -3.37
C THR A 275 0.47 12.55 -3.56
N LYS A 276 0.22 13.51 -2.65
CA LYS A 276 0.86 14.83 -2.68
C LYS A 276 2.36 14.75 -2.41
N PHE A 277 2.76 13.92 -1.45
CA PHE A 277 4.16 13.68 -1.10
C PHE A 277 4.94 13.10 -2.28
N ILE A 278 4.46 12.01 -2.90
CA ILE A 278 5.18 11.39 -4.01
C ILE A 278 5.23 12.30 -5.24
N TYR A 279 4.15 13.03 -5.52
CA TYR A 279 4.16 14.04 -6.57
C TYR A 279 5.22 15.11 -6.30
N ALA A 280 5.26 15.67 -5.08
CA ALA A 280 6.22 16.71 -4.71
C ALA A 280 7.67 16.19 -4.68
N LEU A 281 7.89 14.91 -4.37
CA LEU A 281 9.19 14.25 -4.48
C LEU A 281 9.66 14.26 -5.94
N PHE A 282 8.82 13.77 -6.85
CA PHE A 282 9.16 13.68 -8.27
C PHE A 282 9.19 15.03 -9.00
N ASP A 283 8.48 16.02 -8.48
CA ASP A 283 8.50 17.42 -8.95
C ASP A 283 9.70 18.22 -8.40
N GLY A 284 10.63 17.57 -7.69
CA GLY A 284 11.87 18.20 -7.19
C GLY A 284 11.68 19.17 -6.03
N LYS A 285 10.50 19.19 -5.38
CA LYS A 285 10.22 20.09 -4.24
C LYS A 285 10.87 19.62 -2.94
N LEU A 286 11.13 18.31 -2.81
CA LEU A 286 11.67 17.71 -1.58
C LEU A 286 13.19 17.48 -1.62
N VAL A 287 13.72 17.07 -2.77
CA VAL A 287 15.14 16.80 -3.02
C VAL A 287 15.50 17.29 -4.42
N LYS A 288 16.79 17.51 -4.69
CA LYS A 288 17.30 17.85 -6.02
C LYS A 288 17.06 16.71 -7.02
N PRO A 289 16.93 17.01 -8.33
CA PRO A 289 16.79 15.98 -9.36
C PRO A 289 17.88 14.90 -9.32
N THR A 290 19.14 15.29 -9.07
CA THR A 290 20.25 14.33 -8.95
C THR A 290 20.10 13.36 -7.78
N SER A 291 19.55 13.84 -6.65
CA SER A 291 19.26 12.99 -5.49
C SER A 291 18.09 12.05 -5.78
N LEU A 292 17.07 12.54 -6.48
CA LEU A 292 15.95 11.71 -6.92
C LEU A 292 16.41 10.63 -7.90
N ASP A 293 17.33 10.93 -8.82
CA ASP A 293 17.90 9.93 -9.73
C ASP A 293 18.63 8.82 -8.97
N GLN A 294 19.36 9.17 -7.91
CA GLN A 294 19.95 8.17 -7.01
C GLN A 294 18.89 7.35 -6.27
N MET A 295 17.79 7.96 -5.81
CA MET A 295 16.71 7.22 -5.14
C MET A 295 16.02 6.21 -6.07
N LYS A 296 15.92 6.53 -7.36
CA LYS A 296 15.30 5.68 -8.40
C LYS A 296 16.22 4.57 -8.93
N GLU A 297 17.50 4.53 -8.54
CA GLU A 297 18.43 3.49 -8.98
C GLU A 297 18.04 2.15 -8.37
N ILE A 298 17.20 1.38 -9.07
CA ILE A 298 16.71 0.09 -8.60
C ILE A 298 17.79 -0.98 -8.75
N LYS A 299 18.15 -1.64 -7.65
CA LYS A 299 19.00 -2.84 -7.62
C LYS A 299 18.25 -3.99 -6.97
N GLU A 300 18.22 -5.13 -7.64
CA GLU A 300 17.52 -6.33 -7.13
C GLU A 300 16.07 -6.03 -6.71
N GLY A 301 15.39 -5.13 -7.45
CA GLY A 301 14.00 -4.73 -7.20
C GLY A 301 13.81 -3.58 -6.19
N TYR A 302 14.88 -3.02 -5.60
CA TYR A 302 14.78 -1.96 -4.59
C TYR A 302 15.76 -0.79 -4.83
N GLY A 303 15.27 0.46 -4.75
CA GLY A 303 16.06 1.70 -4.75
C GLY A 303 16.26 2.27 -3.34
N MET A 304 16.42 3.58 -3.16
CA MET A 304 16.49 4.18 -1.82
C MET A 304 15.08 4.45 -1.27
N ALA A 305 14.43 3.40 -0.75
CA ALA A 305 13.00 3.36 -0.38
C ALA A 305 12.02 3.64 -1.54
N LEU A 306 12.42 3.35 -2.76
CA LEU A 306 11.50 3.29 -3.90
C LEU A 306 11.58 1.90 -4.53
N ILE A 307 10.42 1.30 -4.78
CA ILE A 307 10.28 0.14 -5.65
C ILE A 307 9.66 0.58 -6.97
N GLN A 308 9.82 -0.25 -7.99
CA GLN A 308 9.14 -0.09 -9.26
C GLN A 308 8.20 -1.26 -9.49
N PHE A 309 6.96 -0.99 -9.91
CA PHE A 309 5.99 -2.03 -10.22
C PHE A 309 5.24 -1.76 -11.54
N PRO A 310 4.85 -2.82 -12.30
CA PRO A 310 4.15 -2.67 -13.57
C PRO A 310 2.65 -2.41 -13.43
N PHE A 311 2.08 -1.75 -14.44
CA PHE A 311 0.69 -1.95 -14.85
C PHE A 311 0.59 -1.83 -16.38
N GLY A 312 0.51 -2.96 -17.08
CA GLY A 312 0.76 -3.01 -18.53
C GLY A 312 2.15 -2.45 -18.86
N GLU A 313 2.21 -1.52 -19.81
CA GLU A 313 3.46 -0.82 -20.19
C GLU A 313 3.89 0.26 -19.18
N ARG A 314 3.05 0.58 -18.19
CA ARG A 314 3.34 1.65 -17.22
C ARG A 314 4.22 1.13 -16.10
N ARG A 315 5.17 1.97 -15.67
CA ARG A 315 6.09 1.67 -14.58
C ARG A 315 5.89 2.69 -13.47
N PHE A 316 5.24 2.28 -12.40
CA PHE A 316 5.02 3.12 -11.23
C PHE A 316 6.22 3.02 -10.30
N TYR A 317 6.62 4.15 -9.73
CA TYR A 317 7.51 4.22 -8.57
C TYR A 317 6.70 4.42 -7.30
N GLY A 318 7.13 3.84 -6.20
CA GLY A 318 6.50 4.09 -4.91
C GLY A 318 6.93 3.08 -3.87
N HIS A 319 6.01 2.69 -2.99
CA HIS A 319 6.28 1.71 -1.95
C HIS A 319 4.97 1.13 -1.39
N GLY A 320 5.01 -0.13 -0.96
CA GLY A 320 3.94 -0.76 -0.18
C GLY A 320 4.18 -0.67 1.32
N GLY A 321 3.16 -0.88 2.14
CA GLY A 321 3.33 -0.86 3.59
C GLY A 321 2.31 -1.74 4.28
N ARG A 322 2.78 -2.49 5.29
CA ARG A 322 1.93 -3.29 6.16
C ARG A 322 2.38 -3.13 7.59
N ILE A 323 1.42 -2.94 8.49
CA ILE A 323 1.63 -2.84 9.94
C ILE A 323 0.30 -3.21 10.59
N GLU A 324 0.31 -4.14 11.54
CA GLU A 324 -0.92 -4.75 12.07
C GLU A 324 -1.76 -5.29 10.89
N ASN A 325 -3.06 -4.96 10.81
CA ASN A 325 -3.90 -5.25 9.65
C ASN A 325 -4.13 -4.03 8.73
N PHE A 326 -3.30 -3.00 8.81
CA PHE A 326 -3.23 -2.01 7.75
C PHE A 326 -2.43 -2.55 6.56
N SER A 327 -2.94 -2.33 5.35
CA SER A 327 -2.20 -2.55 4.11
C SER A 327 -2.27 -1.32 3.23
N SER A 328 -1.15 -0.87 2.67
CA SER A 328 -1.05 0.38 1.92
C SER A 328 -0.22 0.21 0.67
N MET A 329 -0.60 0.92 -0.38
CA MET A 329 0.16 1.04 -1.62
C MET A 329 0.17 2.49 -2.08
N LEU A 330 1.36 3.01 -2.38
CA LEU A 330 1.58 4.30 -3.01
C LEU A 330 2.26 4.08 -4.36
N GLY A 331 1.70 4.66 -5.42
CA GLY A 331 2.28 4.63 -6.76
C GLY A 331 2.32 6.01 -7.40
N TYR A 332 3.36 6.27 -8.18
CA TYR A 332 3.51 7.43 -9.05
C TYR A 332 4.07 7.02 -10.41
N TYR A 333 3.40 7.38 -11.48
CA TYR A 333 3.85 7.19 -12.85
C TYR A 333 4.32 8.53 -13.44
N PRO A 334 5.65 8.74 -13.61
CA PRO A 334 6.19 10.04 -13.99
C PRO A 334 5.70 10.58 -15.33
N THR A 335 5.54 9.71 -16.34
CA THR A 335 5.15 10.12 -17.70
C THR A 335 3.80 10.82 -17.74
N GLU A 336 2.82 10.32 -16.98
CA GLU A 336 1.47 10.89 -16.91
C GLU A 336 1.27 11.80 -15.69
N LYS A 337 2.29 11.93 -14.82
CA LYS A 337 2.19 12.57 -13.50
C LYS A 337 1.01 12.02 -12.67
N LEU A 338 0.67 10.75 -12.85
CA LEU A 338 -0.40 10.07 -12.13
C LEU A 338 0.14 9.53 -10.81
N SER A 339 -0.53 9.82 -9.70
CA SER A 339 -0.33 9.11 -8.44
C SER A 339 -1.62 8.50 -7.91
N PHE A 340 -1.48 7.38 -7.21
CA PHE A 340 -2.56 6.82 -6.42
C PHE A 340 -2.03 6.37 -5.07
N SER A 341 -2.91 6.36 -4.08
CA SER A 341 -2.67 5.70 -2.81
C SER A 341 -3.94 4.98 -2.38
N LEU A 342 -3.81 3.67 -2.14
CA LEU A 342 -4.85 2.84 -1.54
C LEU A 342 -4.37 2.43 -0.16
N ILE A 343 -5.15 2.72 0.87
CA ILE A 343 -4.89 2.25 2.23
C ILE A 343 -6.10 1.48 2.72
N SER A 344 -5.90 0.25 3.15
CA SER A 344 -6.86 -0.62 3.78
C SER A 344 -6.60 -0.63 5.29
N ASN A 345 -7.66 -0.51 6.09
CA ASN A 345 -7.62 -0.79 7.52
C ASN A 345 -8.35 -2.08 7.89
N GLY A 346 -8.78 -2.84 6.89
CA GLY A 346 -9.35 -4.17 7.04
C GLY A 346 -9.67 -4.72 5.66
N ASP A 347 -9.00 -5.79 5.26
CA ASP A 347 -9.31 -6.52 4.04
C ASP A 347 -9.29 -8.03 4.29
N ASN A 348 -10.09 -8.75 3.52
CA ASN A 348 -10.00 -10.21 3.35
C ASN A 348 -9.99 -10.57 1.85
N PHE A 349 -9.59 -9.59 1.03
CA PHE A 349 -9.49 -9.66 -0.42
C PHE A 349 -8.13 -9.13 -0.83
N VAL A 350 -7.55 -9.69 -1.89
CA VAL A 350 -6.17 -9.41 -2.27
C VAL A 350 -6.05 -7.96 -2.72
N GLN A 351 -5.29 -7.14 -1.96
CA GLN A 351 -5.17 -5.70 -2.25
C GLN A 351 -4.64 -5.41 -3.67
N ASN A 352 -3.75 -6.27 -4.18
CA ASN A 352 -3.23 -6.14 -5.54
C ASN A 352 -4.35 -6.23 -6.59
N ASP A 353 -5.37 -7.07 -6.39
CA ASP A 353 -6.49 -7.23 -7.32
C ASP A 353 -7.40 -6.00 -7.29
N ILE A 354 -7.57 -5.38 -6.11
CA ILE A 354 -8.27 -4.08 -5.99
C ILE A 354 -7.54 -3.01 -6.81
N ILE A 355 -6.21 -2.94 -6.68
CA ILE A 355 -5.38 -1.96 -7.41
C ILE A 355 -5.43 -2.22 -8.92
N ILE A 356 -5.32 -3.48 -9.36
CA ILE A 356 -5.48 -3.86 -10.77
C ILE A 356 -6.86 -3.43 -11.28
N GLY A 357 -7.93 -3.67 -10.51
CA GLY A 357 -9.28 -3.22 -10.85
C GLY A 357 -9.41 -1.71 -10.99
N ILE A 358 -8.89 -0.96 -10.00
CA ILE A 358 -8.86 0.51 -10.03
C ILE A 358 -8.14 1.02 -11.28
N LEU A 359 -6.92 0.54 -11.53
CA LEU A 359 -6.11 0.98 -12.67
C LEU A 359 -6.71 0.54 -14.00
N SER A 360 -7.30 -0.65 -14.09
CA SER A 360 -7.99 -1.13 -15.30
C SER A 360 -9.17 -0.22 -15.62
N ILE A 361 -10.02 0.10 -14.65
CA ILE A 361 -11.14 1.03 -14.84
C ILE A 361 -10.62 2.43 -15.20
N TYR A 362 -9.59 2.93 -14.50
CA TYR A 362 -9.02 4.24 -14.76
C TYR A 362 -8.49 4.38 -16.20
N TYR A 363 -7.84 3.33 -16.71
CA TYR A 363 -7.31 3.25 -18.08
C TYR A 363 -8.31 2.68 -19.09
N LYS A 364 -9.59 2.53 -18.72
CA LYS A 364 -10.67 2.04 -19.59
C LYS A 364 -10.40 0.66 -20.18
N MET A 365 -9.64 -0.16 -19.48
CA MET A 365 -9.44 -1.57 -19.80
C MET A 365 -10.64 -2.38 -19.30
N PRO A 366 -10.99 -3.51 -19.97
CA PRO A 366 -12.02 -4.41 -19.49
C PRO A 366 -11.71 -4.90 -18.07
N PHE A 367 -12.66 -4.71 -17.16
CA PHE A 367 -12.57 -5.23 -15.80
C PHE A 367 -13.96 -5.68 -15.32
N PRO A 368 -14.25 -6.99 -15.27
CA PRO A 368 -15.44 -7.49 -14.61
C PRO A 368 -15.27 -7.30 -13.09
N PHE A 369 -16.33 -6.88 -12.40
CA PHE A 369 -16.29 -6.85 -10.94
C PHE A 369 -16.09 -8.26 -10.42
N PRO A 370 -15.32 -8.43 -9.33
CA PRO A 370 -15.26 -9.71 -8.65
C PRO A 370 -16.67 -10.11 -8.24
N GLN A 371 -16.93 -11.41 -8.13
CA GLN A 371 -18.20 -11.91 -7.62
C GLN A 371 -17.96 -12.65 -6.32
N PHE A 372 -18.78 -12.32 -5.32
CA PHE A 372 -18.68 -12.91 -3.98
C PHE A 372 -19.85 -13.82 -3.64
N MET A 373 -20.70 -14.14 -4.62
CA MET A 373 -21.71 -15.17 -4.47
C MET A 373 -21.00 -16.48 -4.10
N LYS A 374 -21.20 -16.90 -2.85
CA LYS A 374 -20.79 -18.21 -2.38
C LYS A 374 -21.89 -19.17 -2.78
N MET A 375 -21.58 -20.11 -3.67
CA MET A 375 -22.38 -21.32 -3.74
C MET A 375 -22.26 -22.06 -2.40
N ASP A 376 -23.34 -22.71 -1.98
CA ASP A 376 -23.31 -23.55 -0.79
C ASP A 376 -22.22 -24.62 -0.95
N LYS A 377 -21.51 -24.96 0.14
CA LYS A 377 -20.43 -25.96 0.09
C LYS A 377 -20.93 -27.31 -0.43
N GLY A 378 -22.15 -27.69 -0.11
CA GLY A 378 -22.80 -28.90 -0.62
C GLY A 378 -23.06 -28.84 -2.12
N GLU A 379 -23.22 -27.64 -2.69
CA GLU A 379 -23.31 -27.47 -4.14
C GLU A 379 -21.94 -27.45 -4.82
N LEU A 380 -20.93 -26.83 -4.21
CA LEU A 380 -19.55 -26.85 -4.73
C LEU A 380 -18.98 -28.27 -4.79
N ALA A 381 -19.26 -29.10 -3.78
CA ALA A 381 -18.85 -30.49 -3.74
C ALA A 381 -19.36 -31.32 -4.94
N LYS A 382 -20.41 -30.88 -5.63
CA LYS A 382 -20.92 -31.55 -6.84
C LYS A 382 -19.93 -31.44 -8.01
N PHE A 383 -19.14 -30.35 -8.04
CA PHE A 383 -18.19 -30.05 -9.12
C PHE A 383 -16.78 -30.59 -8.87
N THR A 384 -16.47 -31.09 -7.66
CA THR A 384 -15.14 -31.61 -7.34
C THR A 384 -14.93 -32.99 -7.96
N GLY A 385 -13.70 -33.29 -8.38
CA GLY A 385 -13.34 -34.57 -8.98
C GLY A 385 -12.29 -34.43 -10.07
N THR A 386 -11.88 -35.55 -10.64
CA THR A 386 -10.96 -35.55 -11.78
C THR A 386 -11.77 -35.68 -13.07
N TYR A 387 -11.46 -34.83 -14.04
CA TYR A 387 -12.13 -34.78 -15.32
C TYR A 387 -11.11 -35.03 -16.43
N ALA A 388 -11.52 -35.80 -17.44
CA ALA A 388 -10.71 -36.10 -18.62
C ALA A 388 -11.43 -35.66 -19.89
N SER A 389 -10.65 -35.28 -20.90
CA SER A 389 -11.16 -34.99 -22.24
C SER A 389 -10.74 -36.07 -23.23
N LYS A 390 -11.61 -36.40 -24.19
CA LYS A 390 -11.24 -37.19 -25.38
C LYS A 390 -10.58 -36.34 -26.47
N GLU A 391 -10.70 -35.02 -26.37
CA GLU A 391 -10.23 -34.06 -27.37
C GLU A 391 -8.78 -33.62 -27.11
N ILE A 392 -8.39 -33.56 -25.83
CA ILE A 392 -7.03 -33.18 -25.41
C ILE A 392 -6.51 -34.11 -24.30
N PRO A 393 -5.24 -34.55 -24.38
CA PRO A 393 -4.66 -35.57 -23.49
C PRO A 393 -4.22 -34.95 -22.15
N ILE A 394 -5.12 -34.24 -21.47
CA ILE A 394 -4.86 -33.65 -20.16
C ILE A 394 -6.03 -33.95 -19.23
N LYS A 395 -5.74 -34.28 -17.97
CA LYS A 395 -6.75 -34.35 -16.91
C LYS A 395 -6.73 -33.08 -16.09
N ILE A 396 -7.89 -32.66 -15.64
CA ILE A 396 -8.07 -31.51 -14.75
C ILE A 396 -8.77 -32.01 -13.48
N THR A 397 -8.10 -31.82 -12.35
CA THR A 397 -8.68 -32.07 -11.02
C THR A 397 -9.29 -30.78 -10.50
N ILE A 398 -10.54 -30.87 -10.05
CA ILE A 398 -11.27 -29.79 -9.39
C ILE A 398 -11.37 -30.12 -7.90
N ASP A 399 -10.79 -29.26 -7.07
CA ASP A 399 -10.81 -29.40 -5.60
C ASP A 399 -11.52 -28.20 -4.96
N GLU A 400 -12.24 -28.44 -3.87
CA GLU A 400 -12.80 -27.38 -3.03
C GLU A 400 -11.88 -27.11 -1.84
N LYS A 401 -11.52 -25.84 -1.63
CA LYS A 401 -10.77 -25.39 -0.44
C LYS A 401 -11.37 -24.09 0.05
N ASN A 402 -11.76 -24.05 1.31
CA ASN A 402 -12.24 -22.85 2.02
C ASN A 402 -13.46 -22.15 1.38
N GLY A 403 -14.33 -22.91 0.70
CA GLY A 403 -15.53 -22.42 0.03
C GLY A 403 -15.31 -21.96 -1.41
N GLU A 404 -14.18 -22.31 -2.03
CA GLU A 404 -13.84 -21.97 -3.41
C GLU A 404 -13.34 -23.20 -4.17
N LEU A 405 -13.62 -23.26 -5.47
CA LEU A 405 -13.03 -24.29 -6.33
C LEU A 405 -11.63 -23.89 -6.77
N SER A 406 -10.77 -24.88 -6.96
CA SER A 406 -9.47 -24.75 -7.61
C SER A 406 -9.37 -25.82 -8.69
N ALA A 407 -8.73 -25.48 -9.81
CA ALA A 407 -8.46 -26.42 -10.89
C ALA A 407 -6.96 -26.68 -10.99
N GLN A 408 -6.61 -27.94 -11.20
CA GLN A 408 -5.24 -28.37 -11.43
C GLN A 408 -5.17 -29.26 -12.66
N ALA A 409 -4.51 -28.78 -13.71
CA ALA A 409 -4.18 -29.59 -14.86
C ALA A 409 -2.97 -30.49 -14.58
N THR A 410 -2.93 -31.68 -15.19
CA THR A 410 -1.83 -32.64 -15.00
C THR A 410 -0.47 -32.01 -15.30
N GLY A 411 0.45 -32.03 -14.33
CA GLY A 411 1.78 -31.43 -14.46
C GLY A 411 1.84 -29.91 -14.29
N GLN A 412 0.73 -29.26 -13.90
CA GLN A 412 0.67 -27.81 -13.66
C GLN A 412 0.31 -27.51 -12.20
N SER A 413 0.59 -26.27 -11.76
CA SER A 413 0.14 -25.76 -10.46
C SER A 413 -1.38 -25.53 -10.48
N ALA A 414 -2.02 -25.70 -9.32
CA ALA A 414 -3.42 -25.38 -9.16
C ALA A 414 -3.67 -23.87 -9.27
N PHE A 415 -4.83 -23.48 -9.80
CA PHE A 415 -5.28 -22.09 -9.87
C PHE A 415 -6.73 -21.98 -9.36
N PRO A 416 -7.12 -20.83 -8.78
CA PRO A 416 -8.46 -20.64 -8.25
C PRO A 416 -9.49 -20.49 -9.38
N LEU A 417 -10.71 -20.96 -9.11
CA LEU A 417 -11.88 -20.81 -9.96
C LEU A 417 -12.92 -19.94 -9.25
N THR A 418 -13.21 -18.78 -9.83
CA THR A 418 -14.21 -17.85 -9.28
C THR A 418 -15.57 -18.14 -9.88
N PHE A 419 -16.59 -18.32 -9.04
CA PHE A 419 -17.98 -18.45 -9.49
C PHE A 419 -18.42 -17.19 -10.25
N ARG A 420 -19.05 -17.36 -11.42
CA ARG A 420 -19.58 -16.26 -12.24
C ARG A 420 -21.10 -16.24 -12.29
N GLU A 421 -21.75 -17.36 -12.53
CA GLU A 421 -23.20 -17.49 -12.57
C GLU A 421 -23.56 -18.96 -12.83
N GLU A 422 -24.73 -19.40 -12.37
CA GLU A 422 -25.27 -20.74 -12.59
C GLU A 422 -24.30 -21.88 -12.21
N LYS A 423 -23.58 -22.43 -13.20
CA LYS A 423 -22.55 -23.47 -13.04
C LYS A 423 -21.24 -23.05 -13.72
N THR A 424 -21.05 -21.76 -13.94
CA THR A 424 -19.92 -21.18 -14.67
C THR A 424 -18.89 -20.64 -13.69
N PHE A 425 -17.64 -21.07 -13.87
CA PHE A 425 -16.48 -20.63 -13.10
C PHE A 425 -15.41 -20.09 -14.02
N VAL A 426 -14.67 -19.09 -13.58
CA VAL A 426 -13.67 -18.41 -14.41
C VAL A 426 -12.33 -18.28 -13.71
N PHE A 427 -11.26 -18.29 -14.51
CA PHE A 427 -9.95 -17.81 -14.13
C PHE A 427 -9.52 -16.74 -15.14
N ALA A 428 -9.90 -15.49 -14.85
CA ALA A 428 -9.79 -14.37 -15.77
C ALA A 428 -8.35 -14.10 -16.23
N ALA A 429 -7.35 -14.32 -15.35
CA ALA A 429 -5.94 -14.08 -15.65
C ALA A 429 -5.41 -14.93 -16.83
N ALA A 430 -6.00 -16.10 -17.08
CA ALA A 430 -5.66 -16.96 -18.22
C ALA A 430 -6.76 -17.03 -19.29
N GLY A 431 -7.79 -16.18 -19.19
CA GLY A 431 -8.95 -16.22 -20.08
C GLY A 431 -9.69 -17.56 -20.07
N ILE A 432 -9.68 -18.25 -18.93
CA ILE A 432 -10.33 -19.56 -18.74
C ILE A 432 -11.75 -19.35 -18.24
N GLU A 433 -12.69 -20.07 -18.85
CA GLU A 433 -14.06 -20.21 -18.40
C GLU A 433 -14.45 -21.69 -18.45
N MET A 434 -15.01 -22.20 -17.35
CA MET A 434 -15.47 -23.58 -17.19
C MET A 434 -16.96 -23.58 -16.90
N VAL A 435 -17.76 -24.16 -17.80
CA VAL A 435 -19.21 -24.30 -17.64
C VAL A 435 -19.52 -25.72 -17.22
N PHE A 436 -19.87 -25.93 -15.95
CA PHE A 436 -20.12 -27.26 -15.38
C PHE A 436 -21.53 -27.77 -15.71
N GLY A 437 -21.60 -29.05 -16.08
CA GLY A 437 -22.80 -29.87 -16.05
C GLY A 437 -22.80 -30.78 -14.82
N ASP A 438 -23.63 -31.81 -14.81
CA ASP A 438 -23.76 -32.70 -13.64
C ASP A 438 -22.52 -33.59 -13.45
N ASN A 439 -21.92 -34.10 -14.53
CA ASN A 439 -20.72 -34.94 -14.53
C ASN A 439 -19.72 -34.52 -15.62
N SER A 440 -19.73 -33.25 -16.01
CA SER A 440 -18.89 -32.73 -17.08
C SER A 440 -18.61 -31.24 -16.89
N PHE A 441 -17.67 -30.70 -17.65
CA PHE A 441 -17.64 -29.26 -17.91
C PHE A 441 -17.15 -28.98 -19.34
N ILE A 442 -17.48 -27.80 -19.84
CA ILE A 442 -16.94 -27.24 -21.08
C ILE A 442 -15.88 -26.22 -20.69
N LEU A 443 -14.64 -26.42 -21.15
CA LEU A 443 -13.55 -25.45 -21.01
C LEU A 443 -13.51 -24.54 -22.23
N ASN A 444 -13.78 -23.26 -22.02
CA ASN A 444 -13.62 -22.20 -23.00
C ASN A 444 -12.30 -21.45 -22.73
N GLN A 445 -11.39 -21.44 -23.70
CA GLN A 445 -10.14 -20.69 -23.61
C GLN A 445 -9.64 -20.25 -25.00
N GLY A 446 -9.33 -18.97 -25.18
CA GLY A 446 -8.76 -18.47 -26.45
C GLY A 446 -9.66 -18.67 -27.67
N GLY A 447 -10.99 -18.72 -27.47
CA GLY A 447 -11.96 -19.03 -28.53
C GLY A 447 -12.17 -20.52 -28.82
N MET A 448 -11.39 -21.40 -28.21
CA MET A 448 -11.56 -22.86 -28.30
C MET A 448 -12.49 -23.38 -27.20
N LYS A 449 -13.16 -24.51 -27.47
CA LYS A 449 -14.03 -25.21 -26.52
C LYS A 449 -13.63 -26.68 -26.44
N PHE A 450 -13.44 -27.19 -25.23
CA PHE A 450 -13.10 -28.60 -24.99
C PHE A 450 -14.07 -29.22 -23.99
N ASN A 451 -14.59 -30.41 -24.29
CA ASN A 451 -15.45 -31.13 -23.35
C ASN A 451 -14.63 -32.02 -22.43
N PHE A 452 -14.95 -31.95 -21.15
CA PHE A 452 -14.38 -32.78 -20.10
C PHE A 452 -15.49 -33.55 -19.39
N THR A 453 -15.25 -34.83 -19.11
CA THR A 453 -16.18 -35.69 -18.38
C THR A 453 -15.51 -36.18 -17.11
N LYS A 454 -16.28 -36.21 -16.01
CA LYS A 454 -15.83 -36.68 -14.70
C LYS A 454 -15.53 -38.18 -14.78
N GLU A 455 -14.41 -38.59 -14.17
CA GLU A 455 -14.00 -40.00 -14.07
C GLU A 455 -14.81 -40.77 -13.02
#